data_AF-A0A5K1DGK6-F1
#
_entry.id   AF-A0A5K1DGK6-F1
#
_cell.length_a   1.000
_cell.length_b   1.000
_cell.length_c   1.000
_cell.angle_alpha   90.00
_cell.angle_beta   90.00
_cell.angle_gamma   90.00
#
_symmetry.space_group_name_H-M   'P 1'
#
loop_
_entity.id
_entity.type
_entity.pdbx_description
1 polymer ?
#
loop_
_entity_poly.entity_id
_entity_poly.type
_entity_poly.pdbx_seq_one_letter_code
_entity_poly.pdbx_strand_id
1 'polypeptide(L)'
;MSFRRLWPSVLLAFLWFSPGVQPALLLAKHHKKASARTPRSPLPRNASACDIFVGSWVVDRDYPLYPSSDCPYIDPEFNCQLFGRPDSQYLKYRWQPSNCDLP
;
A
#
# COMPACT_ATOMS: atom_id res chain seq x y z
N MET A 1 -34.05 -4.09 1.63
CA MET A 1 -34.95 -3.51 2.65
C MET A 1 -34.20 -2.46 3.45
N SER A 2 -34.59 -1.19 3.29
CA SER A 2 -34.21 -0.11 4.19
C SER A 2 -35.28 -0.05 5.28
N PHE A 3 -34.93 -0.40 6.52
CA PHE A 3 -35.79 -0.15 7.66
C PHE A 3 -35.55 1.29 8.11
N ARG A 4 -36.30 2.24 7.55
CA ARG A 4 -36.41 3.59 8.12
C ARG A 4 -37.86 3.83 8.48
N ARG A 5 -38.09 3.73 9.80
CA ARG A 5 -39.30 4.10 10.51
C ARG A 5 -39.60 5.58 10.24
N LEU A 6 -40.77 5.81 9.67
CA LEU A 6 -41.79 6.77 10.12
C LEU A 6 -41.28 8.02 10.85
N TRP A 7 -41.32 9.16 10.16
CA TRP A 7 -41.78 10.40 10.80
C TRP A 7 -42.47 11.29 9.76
N PRO A 8 -43.80 11.48 9.82
CA PRO A 8 -44.52 12.44 9.00
C PRO A 8 -44.59 13.81 9.71
N SER A 9 -44.75 14.89 8.94
CA SER A 9 -45.36 16.17 9.36
C SER A 9 -44.49 17.23 10.08
N VAL A 10 -43.52 17.84 9.39
CA VAL A 10 -43.06 19.22 9.71
C VAL A 10 -42.82 20.00 8.42
N LEU A 11 -43.90 20.45 7.77
CA LEU A 11 -43.87 21.27 6.54
C LEU A 11 -43.83 22.80 6.80
N LEU A 12 -43.72 23.29 8.03
CA LEU A 12 -43.97 24.71 8.34
C LEU A 12 -42.94 25.30 9.28
N ALA A 13 -41.67 25.20 8.93
CA ALA A 13 -40.63 25.87 9.69
C ALA A 13 -39.59 26.45 8.73
N PHE A 14 -39.65 27.78 8.60
CA PHE A 14 -38.55 28.63 8.13
C PHE A 14 -38.43 28.91 6.63
N LEU A 15 -39.53 29.40 6.05
CA LEU A 15 -39.55 30.61 5.20
C LEU A 15 -39.15 31.89 6.00
N TRP A 16 -38.28 31.75 7.01
CA TRP A 16 -37.90 32.78 7.98
C TRP A 16 -36.41 32.62 8.21
N PHE A 17 -35.62 33.21 7.32
CA PHE A 17 -34.35 33.91 7.55
C PHE A 17 -33.64 34.07 6.19
N SER A 18 -34.32 34.77 5.29
CA SER A 18 -33.63 35.53 4.24
C SER A 18 -33.50 36.98 4.71
N PRO A 19 -32.34 37.35 5.27
CA PRO A 19 -31.65 38.58 4.95
C PRO A 19 -30.41 38.18 4.15
N GLY A 20 -30.33 38.53 2.88
CA GLY A 20 -29.95 39.89 2.54
C GLY A 20 -28.43 39.95 2.45
N VAL A 21 -27.94 39.88 1.22
CA VAL A 21 -26.74 40.58 0.72
C VAL A 21 -25.57 40.65 1.70
N GLN A 22 -24.54 39.84 1.43
CA GLN A 22 -23.18 40.26 1.76
C GLN A 22 -22.29 40.32 0.52
N PRO A 23 -21.46 41.37 0.45
CA PRO A 23 -20.81 41.85 -0.75
C PRO A 23 -19.69 40.89 -1.16
N ALA A 24 -19.25 41.03 -2.40
CA ALA A 24 -18.06 40.39 -2.94
C ALA A 24 -16.86 40.52 -1.98
N LEU A 25 -16.66 39.52 -1.13
CA LEU A 25 -15.46 39.39 -0.32
C LEU A 25 -14.49 38.51 -1.08
N LEU A 26 -13.72 39.19 -1.94
CA LEU A 26 -12.40 38.87 -2.44
C LEU A 26 -12.03 37.37 -2.36
N LEU A 27 -12.02 36.70 -3.51
CA LEU A 27 -11.18 35.53 -3.72
C LEU A 27 -9.75 35.92 -3.33
N ALA A 28 -9.36 35.65 -2.09
CA ALA A 28 -7.97 35.53 -1.74
C ALA A 28 -7.44 34.42 -2.64
N LYS A 29 -6.70 34.81 -3.68
CA LYS A 29 -5.89 33.90 -4.47
C LYS A 29 -4.96 33.24 -3.46
N HIS A 30 -5.32 32.04 -3.01
CA HIS A 30 -4.36 31.15 -2.38
C HIS A 30 -3.29 30.89 -3.44
N HIS A 31 -2.25 31.71 -3.42
CA HIS A 31 -1.00 31.37 -4.06
C HIS A 31 -0.52 30.12 -3.35
N LYS A 32 -0.85 28.94 -3.89
CA LYS A 32 -0.05 27.75 -3.65
C LYS A 32 1.35 28.11 -4.10
N LYS A 33 2.22 28.51 -3.18
CA LYS A 33 3.65 28.46 -3.44
C LYS A 33 3.93 27.00 -3.75
N ALA A 34 4.20 26.71 -5.01
CA ALA A 34 4.81 25.45 -5.38
C ALA A 34 6.11 25.41 -4.59
N SER A 35 6.15 24.60 -3.54
CA SER A 35 7.42 24.21 -2.94
C SER A 35 8.20 23.56 -4.07
N ALA A 36 9.17 24.27 -4.61
CA ALA A 36 10.08 23.74 -5.59
C ALA A 36 10.65 22.46 -4.97
N ARG A 37 10.25 21.29 -5.49
CA ARG A 37 10.99 20.07 -5.20
C ARG A 37 12.38 20.37 -5.69
N THR A 38 13.34 20.45 -4.77
CA THR A 38 14.75 20.42 -5.08
C THR A 38 14.93 19.33 -6.12
N PRO A 39 15.52 19.61 -7.30
CA PRO A 39 15.91 18.55 -8.20
C PRO A 39 16.74 17.59 -7.36
N ARG A 40 16.25 16.36 -7.16
CA ARG A 40 17.12 15.28 -6.69
C ARG A 40 18.31 15.35 -7.64
N SER A 41 19.49 15.61 -7.09
CA SER A 41 20.73 15.55 -7.85
C SER A 41 20.67 14.31 -8.74
N PRO A 42 21.03 14.40 -10.04
CA PRO A 42 21.18 13.20 -10.84
C PRO A 42 22.21 12.34 -10.12
N LEU A 43 21.77 11.24 -9.52
CA LEU A 43 22.69 10.17 -9.10
C LEU A 43 23.59 9.88 -10.30
N PRO A 44 24.91 9.75 -10.10
CA PRO A 44 25.84 9.52 -11.19
C PRO A 44 25.34 8.35 -12.03
N ARG A 45 25.25 8.55 -13.36
CA ARG A 45 24.71 7.61 -14.36
C ARG A 45 25.47 6.28 -14.49
N ASN A 46 26.41 6.00 -13.58
CA ASN A 46 27.34 4.88 -13.63
C ASN A 46 27.24 3.94 -12.41
N ALA A 47 26.11 3.94 -11.72
CA ALA A 47 25.66 2.78 -10.95
C ALA A 47 24.19 2.60 -11.30
N SER A 48 23.85 1.51 -12.00
CA SER A 48 22.47 1.04 -12.01
C SER A 48 22.11 0.76 -10.56
N ALA A 49 21.47 1.72 -9.88
CA ALA A 49 21.02 1.55 -8.51
C ALA A 49 20.25 0.22 -8.47
N CYS A 50 20.73 -0.74 -7.68
CA CYS A 50 20.04 -2.01 -7.60
C CYS A 50 18.73 -1.80 -6.85
N ASP A 51 17.64 -1.73 -7.60
CA ASP A 51 16.31 -1.80 -7.02
C ASP A 51 16.04 -3.26 -6.64
N ILE A 52 16.24 -3.59 -5.37
CA ILE A 52 16.06 -4.95 -4.85
C ILE A 52 14.61 -5.43 -4.94
N PHE A 53 13.65 -4.55 -5.25
CA PHE A 53 12.25 -4.89 -5.43
C PHE A 53 11.87 -5.15 -6.90
N VAL A 54 12.79 -4.91 -7.85
CA VAL A 54 12.60 -5.19 -9.27
C VAL A 54 13.40 -6.43 -9.66
N GLY A 55 12.69 -7.49 -10.02
CA GLY A 55 13.30 -8.80 -10.26
C GLY A 55 12.27 -9.86 -10.62
N SER A 56 12.64 -11.12 -10.44
CA SER A 56 11.76 -12.26 -10.68
C SER A 56 12.04 -13.38 -9.69
N TRP A 57 11.07 -14.29 -9.53
CA TRP A 57 11.25 -15.52 -8.79
C TRP A 57 11.94 -16.56 -9.68
N VAL A 58 13.04 -17.13 -9.21
CA VAL A 58 13.79 -18.19 -9.88
C VAL A 58 13.79 -19.45 -9.04
N VAL A 59 13.81 -20.62 -9.68
CA VAL A 59 13.92 -21.91 -8.97
C VAL A 59 15.37 -22.13 -8.58
N ASP A 60 15.60 -22.40 -7.30
CA ASP A 60 16.90 -22.66 -6.70
C ASP A 60 16.89 -24.05 -6.03
N ARG A 61 17.96 -24.82 -6.25
CA ARG A 61 18.10 -26.18 -5.71
C ARG A 61 18.49 -26.16 -4.23
N ASP A 62 19.22 -25.14 -3.81
CA ASP A 62 19.75 -25.00 -2.45
C ASP A 62 18.68 -24.48 -1.47
N TYR A 63 17.56 -23.96 -1.99
CA TYR A 63 16.40 -23.56 -1.19
C TYR A 63 15.56 -24.76 -0.72
N PRO A 64 14.82 -24.66 0.40
CA PRO A 64 14.71 -23.50 1.28
C PRO A 64 15.94 -23.32 2.18
N LEU A 65 16.16 -22.09 2.66
CA LEU A 65 17.25 -21.76 3.59
C LEU A 65 17.16 -22.51 4.92
N TYR A 66 15.94 -22.85 5.35
CA TYR A 66 15.68 -23.70 6.50
C TYR A 66 14.37 -24.46 6.28
N PRO A 67 14.28 -25.72 6.72
CA PRO A 67 13.01 -26.43 6.78
C PRO A 67 12.16 -25.88 7.95
N SER A 68 10.87 -25.67 7.72
CA SER A 68 9.96 -25.16 8.75
C SER A 68 9.86 -26.08 9.99
N SER A 69 10.15 -27.37 9.84
CA SER A 69 10.14 -28.35 10.93
C SER A 69 11.27 -28.17 11.95
N ASP A 70 12.40 -27.61 11.52
CA ASP A 70 13.62 -27.58 12.33
C ASP A 70 13.77 -26.25 13.10
N CYS A 71 12.87 -25.29 12.85
CA CYS A 71 12.85 -24.01 13.53
C CYS A 71 11.91 -24.08 14.75
N PRO A 72 12.41 -24.12 15.99
CA PRO A 72 11.56 -24.23 17.19
C PRO A 72 10.81 -22.92 17.52
N TYR A 73 11.14 -21.82 16.84
CA TYR A 73 10.57 -20.50 17.08
C TYR A 73 9.47 -20.13 16.07
N ILE A 74 9.29 -20.92 15.02
CA ILE A 74 8.23 -20.66 14.06
C ILE A 74 6.89 -21.10 14.66
N ASP A 75 5.89 -20.22 14.63
CA ASP A 75 4.56 -20.61 15.07
C ASP A 75 4.04 -21.76 14.19
N PRO A 76 3.37 -22.78 14.76
CA PRO A 76 2.90 -23.94 14.01
C PRO A 76 2.09 -23.56 12.77
N GLU A 77 1.27 -22.51 12.84
CA GLU A 77 0.40 -22.00 11.78
C GLU A 77 1.15 -21.68 10.48
N PHE A 78 2.45 -21.41 10.54
CA PHE A 78 3.30 -21.17 9.36
C PHE A 78 3.95 -22.43 8.79
N ASN A 79 3.82 -23.58 9.45
CA ASN A 79 4.30 -24.87 8.95
C ASN A 79 3.22 -25.55 8.10
N CYS A 80 3.10 -25.13 6.84
CA CYS A 80 2.08 -25.68 5.93
C CYS A 80 2.22 -27.20 5.71
N GLN A 81 3.44 -27.74 5.77
CA GLN A 81 3.69 -29.17 5.62
C GLN A 81 3.13 -29.96 6.81
N LEU A 82 3.30 -29.44 8.03
CA LEU A 82 2.70 -30.01 9.23
C LEU A 82 1.17 -30.11 9.13
N PHE A 83 0.54 -29.12 8.49
CA PHE A 83 -0.92 -29.09 8.26
C PHE A 83 -1.36 -29.73 6.93
N GLY A 84 -0.53 -30.60 6.35
CA GLY A 84 -0.95 -31.52 5.28
C GLY A 84 -0.91 -30.94 3.87
N ARG A 85 -0.21 -29.83 3.64
CA ARG A 85 0.04 -29.36 2.26
C ARG A 85 0.91 -30.39 1.52
N PRO A 86 0.47 -30.95 0.38
CA PRO A 86 1.16 -32.06 -0.28
C PRO A 86 2.30 -31.63 -1.21
N ASP A 87 2.27 -30.39 -1.72
CA ASP A 87 3.30 -29.86 -2.61
C ASP A 87 4.42 -29.14 -1.84
N SER A 88 5.65 -29.20 -2.35
CA SER A 88 6.82 -28.55 -1.75
C SER A 88 7.56 -27.61 -2.70
N GLN A 89 7.13 -27.50 -3.96
CA GLN A 89 7.80 -26.70 -4.99
C GLN A 89 7.85 -25.20 -4.67
N TYR A 90 6.87 -24.70 -3.92
CA TYR A 90 6.85 -23.29 -3.49
C TYR A 90 8.06 -22.92 -2.61
N LEU A 91 8.64 -23.89 -1.90
CA LEU A 91 9.83 -23.69 -1.06
C LEU A 91 11.12 -23.51 -1.87
N LYS A 92 11.09 -23.79 -3.17
CA LYS A 92 12.26 -23.79 -4.06
C LYS A 92 12.46 -22.46 -4.79
N TYR A 93 11.63 -21.45 -4.54
CA TYR A 93 11.76 -20.16 -5.21
C TYR A 93 12.63 -19.20 -4.40
N ARG A 94 13.62 -18.60 -5.06
CA ARG A 94 14.45 -17.51 -4.58
C ARG A 94 14.12 -16.23 -5.36
N TRP A 95 14.10 -15.09 -4.67
CA TRP A 95 13.95 -13.80 -5.32
C TRP A 95 15.29 -13.36 -5.92
N GLN A 96 15.32 -13.02 -7.21
CA GLN A 96 16.50 -12.54 -7.93
C GLN A 96 16.26 -11.13 -8.47
N PRO A 97 16.90 -10.08 -7.91
CA PRO A 97 16.87 -8.74 -8.46
C PRO A 97 17.48 -8.70 -9.88
N SER A 98 16.99 -7.82 -10.74
CA SER A 98 17.41 -7.79 -12.15
C SER A 98 18.85 -7.32 -12.37
N ASN A 99 19.37 -6.47 -11.47
CA ASN A 99 20.64 -5.75 -11.67
C ASN A 99 21.67 -6.00 -10.54
N CYS A 100 21.39 -6.92 -9.61
CA CYS A 100 22.34 -7.34 -8.59
C CYS A 100 21.94 -8.66 -7.94
N ASP A 101 22.84 -9.21 -7.15
CA ASP A 101 22.59 -10.37 -6.29
C ASP A 101 22.32 -9.93 -4.85
N LEU A 102 21.44 -10.67 -4.17
CA LEU A 102 21.26 -10.53 -2.74
C LEU A 102 22.46 -11.18 -2.01
N PRO A 103 22.99 -10.54 -0.95
CA PRO A 103 24.07 -11.10 -0.14
C PRO A 103 23.63 -12.32 0.67
#